data_AF-A0A7X6Q1P0-F1
#
_entry.id   AF-A0A7X6Q1P0-F1
#
_cell.length_a   1.000
_cell.length_b   1.000
_cell.length_c   1.000
_cell.angle_alpha   90.00
_cell.angle_beta   90.00
_cell.angle_gamma   90.00
#
_symmetry.space_group_name_H-M   'P 1'
#
loop_
_entity.id
_entity.type
_entity.pdbx_description
1 polymer ?
#
loop_
_entity_poly.entity_id
_entity_poly.type
_entity_poly.pdbx_seq_one_letter_code
_entity_poly.pdbx_strand_id
1 'polypeptide(L)' 'MAITVVPIWMSNLDDEDVVFIKRLILASGSLKEIAKQYGVTYPTVRLRLDRLIQKINIHDQEETDSY' A
#
# COMPACT_ATOMS: atom_id res chain seq x y z
N MET A 1 15.95 -13.34 -8.72
CA MET A 1 15.81 -13.84 -7.34
C MET A 1 14.36 -13.73 -6.96
N ALA A 2 13.75 -14.79 -6.42
CA ALA A 2 12.45 -14.67 -5.78
C ALA A 2 12.62 -13.93 -4.45
N ILE A 3 11.60 -13.19 -4.03
CA ILE A 3 11.53 -12.69 -2.66
C ILE A 3 11.43 -13.93 -1.76
N THR A 4 12.50 -14.26 -1.04
CA THR A 4 12.54 -15.42 -0.13
C THR A 4 12.07 -15.09 1.28
N VAL A 5 11.88 -13.79 1.58
CA VAL A 5 11.40 -13.28 2.87
C VAL A 5 10.34 -12.23 2.57
N VAL A 6 9.10 -12.51 3.00
CA VAL A 6 8.01 -11.52 2.98
C VAL A 6 8.17 -10.67 4.24
N PRO A 7 8.37 -9.34 4.12
CA PRO A 7 8.45 -8.46 5.28
C PRO A 7 7.16 -8.51 6.12
N ILE A 8 7.30 -8.34 7.44
CA ILE A 8 6.20 -8.45 8.40
C ILE A 8 5.08 -7.46 8.08
N TRP A 9 5.42 -6.21 7.72
CA TRP A 9 4.44 -5.20 7.30
C TRP A 9 3.56 -5.62 6.11
N MET A 10 4.02 -6.54 5.25
CA MET A 10 3.23 -7.07 4.14
C MET A 10 2.29 -8.20 4.57
N SER A 11 2.51 -8.81 5.74
CA SER A 11 1.78 -10.01 6.17
C SER A 11 0.30 -9.76 6.47
N ASN A 12 -0.05 -8.50 6.78
CA ASN A 12 -1.43 -8.08 7.08
C ASN A 12 -2.05 -7.23 5.96
N LEU A 13 -1.40 -7.15 4.79
CA LEU A 13 -1.98 -6.51 3.61
C LEU A 13 -2.95 -7.46 2.94
N ASP A 14 -4.13 -6.93 2.61
CA ASP A 14 -5.12 -7.72 1.88
C ASP A 14 -4.73 -7.76 0.39
N ASP A 15 -5.27 -8.70 -0.38
CA ASP A 15 -4.98 -8.81 -1.82
C ASP A 15 -5.19 -7.48 -2.56
N GLU A 16 -6.22 -6.74 -2.15
CA GLU A 16 -6.54 -5.41 -2.66
C GLU A 16 -5.46 -4.35 -2.37
N ASP A 17 -4.78 -4.44 -1.23
CA ASP A 17 -3.68 -3.55 -0.85
C ASP A 17 -2.46 -3.85 -1.72
N VAL A 18 -2.14 -5.13 -1.91
CA VAL A 18 -1.01 -5.58 -2.75
C VAL A 18 -1.22 -5.19 -4.21
N VAL A 19 -2.44 -5.36 -4.74
CA VAL A 19 -2.79 -4.93 -6.09
C VAL A 19 -2.70 -3.41 -6.24
N PHE A 20 -3.12 -2.67 -5.22
CA PHE A 20 -3.02 -1.21 -5.21
C PHE A 20 -1.55 -0.75 -5.24
N ILE A 21 -0.68 -1.34 -4.40
CA ILE A 21 0.77 -1.06 -4.39
C ILE A 21 1.37 -1.33 -5.76
N LYS A 22 1.09 -2.51 -6.34
CA LYS A 22 1.60 -2.87 -7.67
C LYS A 22 1.22 -1.84 -8.72
N ARG A 23 -0.05 -1.42 -8.76
CA ARG A 23 -0.52 -0.41 -9.73
C ARG A 23 0.12 0.95 -9.48
N LEU A 24 0.23 1.36 -8.21
CA LEU A 24 0.86 2.62 -7.84
C LEU A 24 2.32 2.68 -8.31
N ILE A 25 3.08 1.61 -8.14
CA ILE A 25 4.47 1.50 -8.64
C ILE A 25 4.51 1.57 -10.16
N LEU A 26 3.62 0.84 -10.86
CA LEU A 26 3.52 0.89 -12.33
C LEU A 26 3.12 2.28 -12.85
N ALA A 27 2.41 3.07 -12.03
CA ALA A 27 2.06 4.46 -12.31
C ALA A 27 3.13 5.46 -11.81
N SER A 28 4.33 5.00 -11.45
CA SER A 28 5.43 5.84 -10.92
C SER A 28 5.03 6.66 -9.68
N GLY A 29 4.15 6.13 -8.84
CA GLY A 29 3.61 6.81 -7.66
C GLY A 29 2.54 7.87 -7.95
N SER A 30 2.10 8.02 -9.20
CA SER A 30 1.13 9.05 -9.58
C SER A 30 -0.30 8.70 -9.15
N LEU A 31 -0.77 9.30 -8.07
CA LEU A 31 -2.16 9.16 -7.63
C LEU A 31 -3.17 9.72 -8.64
N LYS A 32 -2.78 10.71 -9.44
CA LYS A 32 -3.62 11.25 -10.53
C LYS A 32 -3.84 10.22 -11.63
N GLU A 33 -2.77 9.50 -12.00
CA GLU A 33 -2.85 8.46 -13.02
C GLU A 33 -3.66 7.26 -12.51
N ILE A 34 -3.45 6.85 -11.26
CA ILE A 34 -4.26 5.80 -10.62
C ILE A 34 -5.75 6.18 -10.57
N ALA A 35 -6.06 7.43 -10.24
CA ALA A 35 -7.44 7.92 -10.23
C ALA A 35 -8.10 7.79 -11.60
N LYS A 36 -7.37 8.15 -12.67
CA LYS A 36 -7.81 7.97 -14.06
C LYS A 36 -8.02 6.50 -14.40
N GLN A 37 -7.11 5.61 -14.03
CA GLN A 37 -7.20 4.17 -14.31
C GLN A 37 -8.39 3.51 -13.59
N TYR A 38 -8.69 3.92 -12.36
CA TYR A 38 -9.83 3.41 -11.60
C TYR A 38 -11.16 4.12 -11.89
N GLY A 39 -11.15 5.20 -12.67
CA GLY A 39 -12.36 5.98 -12.94
C GLY A 39 -12.93 6.68 -11.69
N VAL A 40 -12.06 7.02 -10.73
CA VAL A 40 -12.43 7.69 -9.48
C VAL A 40 -11.73 9.03 -9.34
N THR A 41 -12.06 9.80 -8.31
CA THR A 41 -11.42 11.08 -8.07
C THR A 41 -10.05 10.93 -7.40
N TYR A 42 -9.18 11.92 -7.61
CA TYR A 42 -7.88 11.98 -6.92
C TYR A 42 -8.01 11.90 -5.38
N PRO A 43 -8.94 12.64 -4.73
CA PRO A 43 -9.18 12.48 -3.29
C PRO A 43 -9.52 11.05 -2.87
N THR A 44 -10.30 10.31 -3.68
CA THR A 44 -10.65 8.91 -3.40
C THR A 44 -9.40 8.01 -3.35
N VAL A 45 -8.50 8.16 -4.33
CA VAL A 45 -7.25 7.39 -4.37
C VAL A 45 -6.32 7.80 -3.24
N ARG A 46 -6.25 9.09 -2.93
CA ARG A 46 -5.42 9.58 -1.83
C ARG A 46 -5.85 8.99 -0.50
N LEU A 47 -7.15 8.96 -0.21
CA LEU A 47 -7.67 8.32 1.00
C LEU A 47 -7.29 6.84 1.10
N ARG A 48 -7.29 6.11 -0.04
CA ARG A 48 -6.86 4.71 -0.09
C ARG A 48 -5.36 4.56 0.21
N LEU A 49 -4.52 5.44 -0.35
CA LEU A 49 -3.09 5.47 -0.03
C LEU A 49 -2.86 5.78 1.46
N ASP A 50 -3.55 6.78 2.01
CA ASP A 50 -3.38 7.19 3.41
C ASP A 50 -3.72 6.04 4.37
N ARG A 51 -4.79 5.29 4.08
CA ARG A 51 -5.17 4.08 4.85
C ARG A 51 -4.11 2.99 4.77
N LEU A 52 -3.54 2.76 3.59
CA LEU A 52 -2.48 1.78 3.40
C LEU A 52 -1.23 2.17 4.22
N ILE A 53 -0.83 3.46 4.18
CA ILE A 53 0.29 3.97 4.97
C ILE A 53 0.03 3.79 6.47
N GLN A 54 -1.19 4.07 6.94
CA GLN A 54 -1.57 3.84 8.33
C GLN A 54 -1.46 2.37 8.73
N LYS A 55 -1.96 1.45 7.89
CA LYS A 55 -1.87 -0.01 8.13
C LYS A 55 -0.41 -0.44 8.28
N ILE A 56 0.46 0.03 7.38
CA ILE A 56 1.91 -0.26 7.42
C ILE A 56 2.53 0.27 8.72
N ASN A 57 2.29 1.53 9.07
CA ASN A 57 2.87 2.14 10.27
C ASN A 57 2.44 1.45 11.57
N ILE A 58 1.18 1.02 11.68
CA ILE A 58 0.69 0.30 12.87
C ILE A 58 1.50 -0.99 13.06
N HIS A 59 1.72 -1.75 11.99
CA HIS A 59 2.47 -3.01 12.08
C HIS A 59 3.97 -2.81 12.33
N ASP A 60 4.56 -1.74 11.82
CA ASP A 60 5.95 -1.38 12.10
C ASP A 60 6.15 -0.99 13.59
N GLN A 61 5.13 -0.36 14.18
CA GLN A 61 5.13 -0.04 15.62
C GLN A 61 4.89 -1.26 16.51
N GLU A 62 4.02 -2.20 16.11
CA GLU A 62 3.84 -3.48 16.82
C GLU A 62 5.14 -4.32 16.88
N GLU A 63 5.98 -4.23 15.84
CA GLU A 63 7.33 -4.80 15.86
C GLU A 63 8.22 -4.10 16.89
N THR A 64 8.17 -2.77 17.00
CA THR A 64 9.06 -1.99 17.87
C THR A 64 8.73 -2.12 19.36
N ASP A 65 7.45 -2.25 19.73
CA ASP A 65 7.00 -2.41 21.13
C ASP A 65 7.18 -3.85 21.67
N SER A 66 7.42 -4.83 20.78
CA SER A 66 7.64 -6.25 21.16
C SER A 66 9.11 -6.63 21.43
N TYR A 67 10.02 -5.65 21.47
CA TYR A 67 11.46 -5.84 21.74
C TYR A 67 11.92 -5.23 23.07
#